data_AF-A0A852H8I4-F1
#
_entry.id   AF-A0A852H8I4-F1
#
_cell.length_a   1.000
_cell.length_b   1.000
_cell.length_c   1.000
_cell.angle_alpha   90.00
_cell.angle_beta   90.00
_cell.angle_gamma   90.00
#
_symmetry.space_group_name_H-M   'P 1'
#
loop_
_entity.id
_entity.type
_entity.pdbx_description
1 polymer ?
#
loop_
_entity_poly.entity_id
_entity_poly.type
_entity_poly.pdbx_seq_one_letter_code
_entity_poly.pdbx_strand_id
1 'polypeptide(L)'
;KAWVANFERPRMNANSLLASPTGLSPYLRFGCLSCRLFYFKLTDLYKKVKKNSSPPLSLYGQLLWREFFYTAATNNPRFDKMEGNPICVQIPWDKNPEALAKWAEGRTGFPWIDAIMTQLRQEGWIHHLARHAVACFLTRGDLWISWEEGMKVFEELLLDADWSVNAGSWMWLSCSSFFQQFFHCYCPVGFGRRTDPNGDYIRRYLPVLRGYPAKYIYDPWNAPESIQKAAKCIIGVNYPKPMVNHAEASRLNIERMKQIYQQLSRYRGLGLLATVPSNPNGNGNGGLMGYSPGESISGCGSTGGHLFPASPGAQLGTGDGHTVVQPCALGDSHTGASGIQQQG
;
A
#
# COMPACT_ATOMS: atom_id res chain seq x y z
N LYS A 1 -22.05 17.89 3.81
CA LYS A 1 -21.60 18.78 4.91
C LYS A 1 -21.12 18.01 6.15
N ALA A 2 -21.73 16.88 6.53
CA ALA A 2 -21.33 16.11 7.73
C ALA A 2 -20.00 15.33 7.62
N TRP A 3 -19.60 14.85 6.43
CA TRP A 3 -18.40 13.99 6.32
C TRP A 3 -17.08 14.72 6.56
N VAL A 4 -17.00 15.99 6.15
CA VAL A 4 -15.83 16.84 6.41
C VAL A 4 -15.70 17.20 7.90
N ALA A 5 -16.75 16.96 8.71
CA ALA A 5 -16.74 17.35 10.11
C ALA A 5 -15.89 16.47 11.02
N ASN A 6 -15.69 15.21 10.65
CA ASN A 6 -14.95 14.27 11.49
C ASN A 6 -13.46 14.21 11.16
N PHE A 7 -13.02 14.54 9.93
CA PHE A 7 -11.60 14.53 9.49
C PHE A 7 -10.79 13.32 10.00
N GLU A 8 -11.46 12.20 10.30
CA GLU A 8 -10.78 10.94 10.48
C GLU A 8 -10.28 10.50 9.11
N ARG A 9 -9.07 9.91 9.07
CA ARG A 9 -8.51 9.39 7.81
C ARG A 9 -9.55 8.44 7.19
N PRO A 10 -10.06 8.73 5.98
CA PRO A 10 -11.10 7.91 5.37
C PRO A 10 -10.65 6.46 5.32
N ARG A 11 -11.45 5.54 5.88
CA ARG A 11 -11.20 4.10 5.69
C ARG A 11 -11.51 3.75 4.25
N MET A 12 -10.54 3.16 3.56
CA MET A 12 -10.72 2.67 2.20
C MET A 12 -11.81 1.60 2.19
N ASN A 13 -12.70 1.69 1.21
CA ASN A 13 -13.69 0.67 0.86
C ASN A 13 -13.75 0.51 -0.66
N ALA A 14 -14.52 -0.46 -1.15
CA ALA A 14 -14.69 -0.70 -2.58
C ALA A 14 -15.08 0.57 -3.38
N ASN A 15 -15.97 1.40 -2.85
CA ASN A 15 -16.39 2.64 -3.51
C ASN A 15 -15.26 3.67 -3.64
N SER A 16 -14.26 3.62 -2.76
CA SER A 16 -13.10 4.51 -2.81
C SER A 16 -12.18 4.24 -4.01
N LEU A 17 -12.30 3.07 -4.66
CA LEU A 17 -11.56 2.71 -5.87
C LEU A 17 -12.08 3.44 -7.12
N LEU A 18 -13.35 3.84 -7.11
CA LEU A 18 -13.97 4.51 -8.24
C LEU A 18 -13.63 5.99 -8.25
N ALA A 19 -13.57 6.58 -9.45
CA ALA A 19 -13.40 8.02 -9.59
C ALA A 19 -14.52 8.77 -8.86
N SER A 20 -14.13 9.66 -7.94
CA SER A 20 -15.09 10.47 -7.20
C SER A 20 -15.48 11.72 -8.01
N PRO A 21 -16.78 12.10 -8.05
CA PRO A 21 -17.20 13.38 -8.63
C PRO A 21 -16.64 14.60 -7.87
N THR A 22 -16.03 14.40 -6.70
CA THR A 22 -15.34 15.43 -5.93
C THR A 22 -13.81 15.29 -6.00
N GLY A 23 -13.27 14.49 -6.92
CA GLY A 23 -11.83 14.30 -7.12
C GLY A 23 -11.15 15.58 -7.62
N LEU A 24 -10.04 15.97 -6.99
CA LEU A 24 -9.37 17.26 -7.29
C LEU A 24 -7.96 17.10 -7.87
N SER A 25 -7.37 15.91 -7.86
CA SER A 25 -5.94 15.74 -8.16
C SER A 25 -5.55 16.11 -9.59
N PRO A 26 -6.31 15.77 -10.66
CA PRO A 26 -5.96 16.23 -12.01
C PRO A 26 -6.02 17.77 -12.12
N TYR A 27 -7.05 18.40 -11.54
CA TYR A 27 -7.21 19.85 -11.57
C TYR A 27 -6.08 20.59 -10.84
N LEU A 28 -5.57 20.01 -9.75
CA LEU A 28 -4.40 20.53 -9.04
C LEU A 28 -3.11 20.39 -9.85
N ARG A 29 -2.94 19.30 -10.60
CA ARG A 29 -1.81 19.14 -11.52
C ARG A 29 -1.86 20.25 -12.57
N PHE A 30 -2.95 20.32 -13.34
CA PHE A 30 -3.06 21.21 -14.50
C PHE A 30 -3.25 22.69 -14.14
N GLY A 31 -3.33 23.03 -12.86
CA GLY A 31 -3.55 24.41 -12.40
C GLY A 31 -4.98 24.92 -12.59
N CYS A 32 -5.92 24.06 -12.99
CA CYS A 32 -7.36 24.38 -13.04
C CYS A 32 -7.91 24.74 -11.66
N LEU A 33 -7.31 24.19 -10.60
CA LEU A 33 -7.57 24.55 -9.21
C LEU A 33 -6.28 25.05 -8.56
N SER A 34 -6.31 26.26 -8.00
CA SER A 34 -5.19 26.78 -7.21
C SER A 34 -5.00 25.99 -5.91
N CYS A 35 -3.79 25.50 -5.67
CA CYS A 35 -3.43 24.81 -4.42
C CYS A 35 -3.60 25.72 -3.20
N ARG A 36 -3.31 27.02 -3.34
CA ARG A 36 -3.51 28.03 -2.29
C ARG A 36 -4.99 28.23 -1.99
N LEU A 37 -5.83 28.35 -3.02
CA LEU A 37 -7.28 28.44 -2.84
C LEU A 37 -7.81 27.22 -2.09
N PHE A 38 -7.38 26.02 -2.49
CA PHE A 38 -7.80 24.80 -1.83
C PHE A 38 -7.35 24.75 -0.36
N TYR A 39 -6.09 25.09 -0.06
CA TYR A 39 -5.57 25.20 1.30
C TYR A 39 -6.40 26.13 2.19
N PHE A 40 -6.68 27.35 1.73
CA PHE A 40 -7.46 28.32 2.50
C PHE A 40 -8.91 27.86 2.69
N LYS A 41 -9.57 27.34 1.64
CA LYS A 41 -10.94 26.82 1.78
C LYS A 41 -11.03 25.64 2.74
N LEU A 42 -10.01 24.78 2.76
CA LEU A 42 -9.94 23.66 3.70
C LEU A 42 -9.72 24.14 5.15
N THR A 43 -8.86 25.14 5.33
CA THR A 43 -8.62 25.81 6.63
C THR A 43 -9.90 26.44 7.18
N ASP A 44 -10.61 27.21 6.35
CA ASP A 44 -11.84 27.90 6.73
C ASP A 44 -12.93 26.90 7.12
N LEU A 45 -13.08 25.83 6.34
CA LEU A 45 -14.05 24.79 6.64
C LEU A 45 -13.71 24.06 7.94
N TYR A 46 -12.44 23.72 8.17
CA TYR A 46 -12.00 23.11 9.42
C TYR A 46 -12.32 24.00 10.63
N LYS A 47 -11.96 25.29 10.56
CA LYS A 47 -12.25 26.26 11.64
C LYS A 47 -13.74 26.38 11.93
N LYS A 48 -14.58 26.43 10.89
CA LYS A 48 -16.05 26.46 11.04
C LYS A 48 -16.59 25.23 11.75
N VAL A 49 -16.07 24.04 11.46
CA VAL A 49 -16.59 22.79 12.02
C VAL A 49 -16.01 22.45 13.38
N LYS A 50 -14.71 22.71 13.58
CA LYS A 50 -13.99 22.43 14.83
C LYS A 50 -13.90 23.67 15.75
N LYS A 51 -14.85 24.60 15.64
CA LYS A 51 -15.02 25.77 16.53
C LYS A 51 -13.72 26.57 16.72
N ASN A 52 -13.10 26.99 15.62
CA ASN A 52 -11.85 27.77 15.56
C ASN A 52 -10.60 27.06 16.13
N SER A 53 -10.61 25.74 16.27
CA SER A 53 -9.39 24.97 16.59
C SER A 53 -8.33 25.12 15.49
N SER A 54 -7.06 25.02 15.88
CA SER A 54 -5.95 24.96 14.93
C SER A 54 -6.01 23.66 14.12
N PRO A 55 -5.90 23.70 12.79
CA PRO A 55 -5.92 22.51 11.95
C PRO A 55 -4.62 21.70 12.08
N PRO A 56 -4.69 20.37 12.22
CA PRO A 56 -3.50 19.52 12.19
C PRO A 56 -2.91 19.45 10.77
N LEU A 57 -1.61 19.18 10.64
CA LEU A 57 -0.95 19.03 9.33
C LEU A 57 -1.56 17.91 8.47
N SER A 58 -2.09 16.86 9.11
CA SER A 58 -2.76 15.74 8.42
C SER A 58 -3.94 16.18 7.55
N LEU A 59 -4.57 17.31 7.88
CA LEU A 59 -5.61 17.93 7.07
C LEU A 59 -5.13 18.23 5.64
N TYR A 60 -3.89 18.71 5.53
CA TYR A 60 -3.27 19.11 4.27
C TYR A 60 -2.40 18.03 3.66
N GLY A 61 -2.46 16.79 4.16
CA GLY A 61 -1.49 15.74 3.84
C GLY A 61 -1.25 15.56 2.34
N GLN A 62 -2.29 15.58 1.51
CA GLN A 62 -2.17 15.47 0.05
C GLN A 62 -1.43 16.67 -0.59
N LEU A 63 -1.68 17.88 -0.11
CA LEU A 63 -0.96 19.08 -0.56
C LEU A 63 0.50 19.05 -0.09
N LEU A 64 0.76 18.64 1.15
CA LEU A 64 2.11 18.59 1.70
C LEU A 64 2.97 17.52 1.00
N TRP A 65 2.40 16.36 0.66
CA TRP A 65 3.09 15.35 -0.15
C TRP A 65 3.43 15.87 -1.55
N ARG A 66 2.53 16.63 -2.17
CA ARG A 66 2.80 17.32 -3.43
C ARG A 66 4.00 18.26 -3.27
N GLU A 67 3.96 19.20 -2.32
CA GLU A 67 5.03 20.17 -2.07
C GLU A 67 6.37 19.50 -1.70
N PHE A 68 6.33 18.40 -0.94
CA PHE A 68 7.51 17.60 -0.61
C PHE A 68 8.24 17.12 -1.87
N PHE A 69 7.51 16.51 -2.81
CA PHE A 69 8.13 16.00 -4.04
C PHE A 69 8.59 17.12 -4.98
N TYR A 70 7.84 18.22 -5.11
CA TYR A 70 8.33 19.39 -5.86
C TYR A 70 9.64 19.92 -5.26
N THR A 71 9.71 20.04 -3.94
CA THR A 71 10.92 20.53 -3.24
C THR A 71 12.09 19.55 -3.39
N ALA A 72 11.85 18.24 -3.29
CA ALA A 72 12.89 17.24 -3.45
C ALA A 72 13.44 17.19 -4.89
N ALA A 73 12.60 17.47 -5.88
CA ALA A 73 12.96 17.37 -7.29
C ALA A 73 13.57 18.64 -7.87
N THR A 74 13.25 19.83 -7.32
CA THR A 74 13.55 21.14 -7.94
C THR A 74 15.02 21.40 -8.30
N ASN A 75 15.97 20.79 -7.57
CA ASN A 75 17.41 20.97 -7.79
C ASN A 75 18.10 19.69 -8.28
N ASN A 76 17.32 18.67 -8.66
CA ASN A 76 17.84 17.38 -9.11
C ASN A 76 17.37 17.08 -10.54
N PRO A 77 18.15 17.43 -11.58
CA PRO A 77 17.76 17.18 -12.97
C PRO A 77 17.70 15.69 -13.33
N ARG A 78 18.15 14.79 -12.44
CA ARG A 78 18.10 13.33 -12.61
C ARG A 78 17.09 12.67 -11.66
N PHE A 79 16.15 13.43 -11.09
CA PHE A 79 15.20 12.90 -10.10
C PHE A 79 14.33 11.75 -10.65
N ASP A 80 14.11 11.72 -11.96
CA ASP A 80 13.33 10.71 -12.70
C ASP A 80 14.18 9.55 -13.24
N LYS A 81 15.46 9.46 -12.85
CA LYS A 81 16.38 8.38 -13.22
C LYS A 81 16.92 7.67 -11.99
N MET A 82 17.32 6.42 -12.16
CA MET A 82 18.09 5.70 -11.14
C MET A 82 19.58 6.07 -11.21
N GLU A 83 20.19 5.91 -12.38
CA GLU A 83 21.62 6.13 -12.55
C GLU A 83 21.98 7.61 -12.41
N GLY A 84 22.97 7.90 -11.56
CA GLY A 84 23.46 9.26 -11.33
C GLY A 84 22.49 10.15 -10.55
N ASN A 85 21.39 9.61 -10.02
CA ASN A 85 20.50 10.32 -9.10
C ASN A 85 21.04 10.15 -7.66
N PRO A 86 21.47 11.25 -6.99
CA PRO A 86 22.20 11.16 -5.72
C PRO A 86 21.36 10.62 -4.55
N ILE A 87 20.04 10.64 -4.66
CA ILE A 87 19.14 10.16 -3.62
C ILE A 87 18.56 8.77 -3.91
N CYS A 88 18.84 8.21 -5.09
CA CYS A 88 18.29 6.92 -5.52
C CYS A 88 19.28 5.79 -5.24
N VAL A 89 18.81 4.75 -4.58
CA VAL A 89 19.53 3.48 -4.41
C VAL A 89 19.69 2.82 -5.77
N GLN A 90 20.91 2.36 -6.07
CA GLN A 90 21.23 1.64 -7.29
C GLN A 90 20.86 0.17 -7.14
N ILE A 91 19.63 -0.16 -7.54
CA ILE A 91 19.10 -1.54 -7.47
C ILE A 91 19.28 -2.19 -8.84
N PRO A 92 19.86 -3.41 -8.90
CA PRO A 92 20.00 -4.15 -10.16
C PRO A 92 18.65 -4.72 -10.59
N TRP A 93 17.78 -3.87 -11.13
CA TRP A 93 16.49 -4.27 -11.68
C TRP A 93 16.64 -5.11 -12.96
N ASP A 94 15.72 -6.04 -13.17
CA ASP A 94 15.70 -6.90 -14.34
C ASP A 94 15.17 -6.14 -15.57
N LYS A 95 15.72 -6.44 -16.75
CA LYS A 95 15.18 -5.99 -18.04
C LYS A 95 14.29 -7.08 -18.60
N ASN A 96 12.97 -6.92 -18.45
CA ASN A 96 11.99 -7.88 -18.96
C ASN A 96 10.85 -7.16 -19.70
N PRO A 97 11.02 -6.84 -20.99
CA PRO A 97 10.02 -6.08 -21.75
C PRO A 97 8.69 -6.83 -21.91
N GLU A 98 8.71 -8.17 -21.94
CA GLU A 98 7.48 -8.96 -22.03
C GLU A 98 6.65 -8.85 -20.74
N ALA A 99 7.30 -8.97 -19.57
CA ALA A 99 6.64 -8.81 -18.29
C ALA A 99 6.15 -7.37 -18.07
N LEU A 100 6.93 -6.37 -18.49
CA LEU A 100 6.53 -4.97 -18.47
C LEU A 100 5.27 -4.74 -19.32
N ALA A 101 5.23 -5.27 -20.54
CA ALA A 101 4.06 -5.13 -21.42
C ALA A 101 2.80 -5.79 -20.81
N LYS A 102 2.93 -7.00 -20.25
CA LYS A 102 1.83 -7.66 -19.53
C LYS A 102 1.31 -6.82 -18.37
N TRP A 103 2.20 -6.21 -17.58
CA TRP A 103 1.79 -5.32 -16.50
C TRP A 103 1.12 -4.05 -17.01
N ALA A 104 1.74 -3.36 -17.97
CA ALA A 104 1.24 -2.09 -18.51
C ALA A 104 -0.14 -2.23 -19.17
N GLU A 105 -0.39 -3.37 -19.82
CA GLU A 105 -1.64 -3.66 -20.53
C GLU A 105 -2.70 -4.36 -19.68
N GLY A 106 -2.42 -4.66 -18.40
CA GLY A 106 -3.37 -5.36 -17.53
C GLY A 106 -3.63 -6.81 -17.96
N ARG A 107 -2.56 -7.55 -18.29
CA ARG A 107 -2.57 -8.95 -18.72
C ARG A 107 -1.66 -9.83 -17.86
N THR A 108 -1.51 -9.49 -16.58
CA THR A 108 -0.66 -10.22 -15.62
C THR A 108 -1.25 -11.56 -15.20
N GLY A 109 -2.57 -11.73 -15.39
CA GLY A 109 -3.31 -12.88 -14.89
C GLY A 109 -3.70 -12.75 -13.42
N PHE A 110 -3.40 -11.63 -12.77
CA PHE A 110 -3.89 -11.28 -11.43
C PHE A 110 -5.03 -10.25 -11.56
N PRO A 111 -6.31 -10.64 -11.36
CA PRO A 111 -7.46 -9.79 -11.65
C PRO A 111 -7.45 -8.44 -10.95
N TRP A 112 -6.91 -8.38 -9.72
CA TRP A 112 -6.76 -7.12 -8.99
C TRP A 112 -5.82 -6.14 -9.69
N ILE A 113 -4.63 -6.61 -10.11
CA ILE A 113 -3.63 -5.80 -10.79
C ILE A 113 -4.15 -5.40 -12.17
N ASP A 114 -4.72 -6.36 -12.90
CA ASP A 114 -5.24 -6.15 -14.25
C ASP A 114 -6.43 -5.17 -14.26
N ALA A 115 -7.33 -5.24 -13.28
CA ALA A 115 -8.43 -4.29 -13.14
C ALA A 115 -7.94 -2.87 -12.85
N ILE A 116 -6.92 -2.71 -12.00
CA ILE A 116 -6.32 -1.40 -11.71
C ILE A 116 -5.67 -0.81 -12.96
N MET A 117 -4.87 -1.59 -13.67
CA MET A 117 -4.20 -1.13 -14.89
C MET A 117 -5.20 -0.83 -16.01
N THR A 118 -6.31 -1.58 -16.06
CA THR A 118 -7.42 -1.30 -16.98
C THR A 118 -8.14 0.00 -16.61
N GLN A 119 -8.45 0.23 -15.33
CA GLN A 119 -9.04 1.50 -14.88
C GLN A 119 -8.12 2.68 -15.22
N LEU A 120 -6.81 2.56 -14.93
CA LEU A 120 -5.83 3.60 -15.23
C LEU A 120 -5.87 3.97 -16.72
N ARG A 121 -5.87 2.97 -17.60
CA ARG A 121 -5.88 3.20 -19.06
C ARG A 121 -7.20 3.80 -19.55
N GLN A 122 -8.33 3.41 -18.97
CA GLN A 122 -9.65 3.88 -19.40
C GLN A 122 -10.01 5.27 -18.86
N GLU A 123 -9.64 5.57 -17.61
CA GLU A 123 -10.13 6.74 -16.87
C GLU A 123 -9.02 7.74 -16.53
N GLY A 124 -7.75 7.36 -16.66
CA GLY A 124 -6.60 8.21 -16.35
C GLY A 124 -6.43 8.52 -14.86
N TRP A 125 -7.14 7.82 -13.98
CA TRP A 125 -7.02 7.98 -12.52
C TRP A 125 -7.24 6.65 -11.81
N ILE A 126 -6.43 6.39 -10.79
CA ILE A 126 -6.60 5.27 -9.86
C ILE A 126 -6.30 5.71 -8.44
N HIS A 127 -7.01 5.14 -7.48
CA HIS A 127 -6.85 5.44 -6.06
C HIS A 127 -5.40 5.21 -5.59
N HIS A 128 -4.90 6.01 -4.64
CA HIS A 128 -3.50 5.93 -4.19
C HIS A 128 -3.09 4.53 -3.70
N LEU A 129 -3.95 3.81 -2.98
CA LEU A 129 -3.65 2.42 -2.59
C LEU A 129 -3.65 1.43 -3.76
N ALA A 130 -4.37 1.72 -4.86
CA ALA A 130 -4.26 0.95 -6.10
C ALA A 130 -2.91 1.21 -6.79
N ARG A 131 -2.42 2.47 -6.78
CA ARG A 131 -1.06 2.82 -7.23
C ARG A 131 0.00 2.04 -6.46
N HIS A 132 -0.13 1.96 -5.14
CA HIS A 132 0.78 1.18 -4.30
C HIS A 132 0.81 -0.31 -4.69
N ALA A 133 -0.37 -0.90 -4.94
CA ALA A 133 -0.47 -2.30 -5.31
C ALA A 133 0.25 -2.60 -6.64
N VAL A 134 -0.02 -1.82 -7.69
CA VAL A 134 0.58 -2.06 -9.02
C VAL A 134 2.06 -1.68 -9.06
N ALA A 135 2.49 -0.65 -8.32
CA ALA A 135 3.91 -0.29 -8.20
C ALA A 135 4.70 -1.36 -7.43
N CYS A 136 4.13 -1.88 -6.34
CA CYS A 136 4.72 -2.98 -5.59
C CYS A 136 4.86 -4.21 -6.49
N PHE A 137 3.79 -4.61 -7.20
CA PHE A 137 3.82 -5.76 -8.10
C PHE A 137 4.92 -5.63 -9.17
N LEU A 138 5.01 -4.47 -9.84
CA LEU A 138 6.03 -4.25 -10.87
C LEU A 138 7.47 -4.29 -10.33
N THR A 139 7.70 -3.71 -9.16
CA THR A 139 9.06 -3.48 -8.64
C THR A 139 9.47 -4.56 -7.63
N ARG A 140 9.62 -4.20 -6.35
CA ARG A 140 10.14 -5.05 -5.27
C ARG A 140 9.21 -6.18 -4.84
N GLY A 141 7.96 -6.20 -5.29
CA GLY A 141 6.96 -7.20 -4.94
C GLY A 141 7.14 -8.46 -5.76
N ASP A 142 7.00 -8.36 -7.08
CA ASP A 142 6.83 -9.55 -7.92
C ASP A 142 7.76 -9.57 -9.15
N LEU A 143 7.72 -8.54 -10.00
CA LEU A 143 8.37 -8.59 -11.32
C LEU A 143 9.84 -8.13 -11.33
N TRP A 144 10.30 -7.45 -10.29
CA TRP A 144 11.67 -6.93 -10.18
C TRP A 144 12.10 -6.01 -11.34
N ILE A 145 11.16 -5.26 -11.91
CA ILE A 145 11.39 -4.30 -13.00
C ILE A 145 11.63 -2.90 -12.41
N SER A 146 12.44 -2.09 -13.09
CA SER A 146 12.76 -0.73 -12.63
C SER A 146 11.51 0.12 -12.47
N TRP A 147 11.49 0.88 -11.39
CA TRP A 147 10.47 1.89 -11.11
C TRP A 147 10.41 2.98 -12.21
N GLU A 148 11.51 3.18 -12.95
CA GLU A 148 11.56 4.10 -14.10
C GLU A 148 10.61 3.67 -15.23
N GLU A 149 10.43 2.37 -15.44
CA GLU A 149 9.51 1.86 -16.46
C GLU A 149 8.05 2.03 -16.03
N GLY A 150 7.76 1.81 -14.75
CA GLY A 150 6.44 2.10 -14.18
C GLY A 150 6.10 3.59 -14.23
N MET A 151 7.09 4.44 -13.96
CA MET A 151 6.96 5.89 -14.05
C MET A 151 6.58 6.34 -15.46
N LYS A 152 7.21 5.81 -16.52
CA LYS A 152 6.86 6.12 -17.91
C LYS A 152 5.41 5.75 -18.25
N VAL A 153 4.95 4.57 -17.83
CA VAL A 153 3.56 4.15 -18.05
C VAL A 153 2.57 5.07 -17.30
N PHE A 154 2.91 5.48 -16.08
CA PHE A 154 2.08 6.42 -15.33
C PHE A 154 2.13 7.83 -15.94
N GLU A 155 3.25 8.26 -16.49
CA GLU A 155 3.35 9.54 -17.20
C GLU A 155 2.46 9.56 -18.45
N GLU A 156 2.38 8.45 -19.17
CA GLU A 156 1.51 8.31 -20.34
C GLU A 156 0.01 8.31 -19.98
N LEU A 157 -0.37 7.61 -18.90
CA LEU A 157 -1.78 7.30 -18.63
C LEU A 157 -2.42 8.14 -17.51
N LEU A 158 -1.64 8.60 -16.52
CA LEU A 158 -2.19 9.14 -15.27
C LEU A 158 -2.35 10.67 -15.34
N LEU A 159 -3.58 11.16 -15.24
CA LEU A 159 -3.93 12.57 -15.38
C LEU A 159 -3.31 13.49 -14.31
N ASP A 160 -2.99 12.94 -13.14
CA ASP A 160 -2.38 13.69 -12.03
C ASP A 160 -0.89 13.37 -11.84
N ALA A 161 -0.25 12.70 -12.80
CA ALA A 161 1.20 12.54 -12.83
C ALA A 161 1.88 13.85 -13.24
N ASP A 162 2.40 14.57 -12.24
CA ASP A 162 3.46 15.55 -12.45
C ASP A 162 4.83 14.86 -12.42
N TRP A 163 5.81 15.35 -13.18
CA TRP A 163 7.17 14.79 -13.20
C TRP A 163 7.75 14.57 -11.80
N SER A 164 7.63 15.57 -10.91
CA SER A 164 8.19 15.52 -9.56
C SER A 164 7.47 14.50 -8.69
N VAL A 165 6.13 14.54 -8.72
CA VAL A 165 5.29 13.68 -7.88
C VAL A 165 5.35 12.23 -8.35
N ASN A 166 5.36 12.00 -9.66
CA ASN A 166 5.42 10.67 -10.26
C ASN A 166 6.76 9.99 -9.93
N ALA A 167 7.89 10.63 -10.28
CA ALA A 167 9.23 10.10 -9.98
C ALA A 167 9.43 9.86 -8.48
N GLY A 168 9.06 10.83 -7.65
CA GLY A 168 9.20 10.72 -6.19
C GLY A 168 8.36 9.59 -5.59
N SER A 169 7.12 9.43 -6.07
CA SER A 169 6.24 8.33 -5.62
C SER A 169 6.77 6.97 -6.04
N TRP A 170 7.27 6.84 -7.27
CA TRP A 170 7.84 5.59 -7.76
C TRP A 170 9.10 5.19 -6.98
N MET A 171 10.03 6.13 -6.75
CA MET A 171 11.20 5.89 -5.89
C MET A 171 10.81 5.52 -4.46
N TRP A 172 9.76 6.13 -3.91
CA TRP A 172 9.29 5.82 -2.55
C TRP A 172 8.70 4.40 -2.46
N LEU A 173 7.82 4.03 -3.39
CA LEU A 173 7.10 2.75 -3.40
C LEU A 173 8.01 1.56 -3.71
N SER A 174 9.02 1.75 -4.57
CA SER A 174 10.04 0.75 -4.89
C SER A 174 11.09 0.57 -3.81
N CYS A 175 11.06 1.42 -2.75
CA CYS A 175 12.14 1.54 -1.77
C CYS A 175 13.49 1.87 -2.43
N SER A 176 13.48 2.76 -3.43
CA SER A 176 14.69 3.32 -4.03
C SER A 176 15.08 4.65 -3.39
N SER A 177 14.16 5.35 -2.72
CA SER A 177 14.46 6.52 -1.90
C SER A 177 13.37 6.78 -0.84
N PHE A 178 13.63 7.71 0.07
CA PHE A 178 12.73 8.22 1.13
C PHE A 178 12.20 7.20 2.15
N PHE A 179 12.17 5.91 1.84
CA PHE A 179 11.64 4.84 2.68
C PHE A 179 12.39 3.54 2.47
N GLN A 180 12.57 2.78 3.55
CA GLN A 180 13.44 1.61 3.58
C GLN A 180 12.76 0.35 4.13
N GLN A 181 11.46 0.40 4.46
CA GLN A 181 10.74 -0.78 4.96
C GLN A 181 10.20 -1.63 3.81
N PHE A 182 11.10 -2.33 3.11
CA PHE A 182 10.79 -3.16 1.94
C PHE A 182 10.08 -4.49 2.26
N PHE A 183 9.94 -4.85 3.53
CA PHE A 183 9.38 -6.14 3.97
C PHE A 183 7.86 -6.25 3.84
N HIS A 184 7.14 -5.12 3.70
CA HIS A 184 5.70 -5.14 3.49
C HIS A 184 5.38 -5.03 1.99
N CYS A 185 5.23 -6.17 1.32
CA CYS A 185 4.72 -6.25 -0.05
C CYS A 185 3.20 -6.43 -0.06
N TYR A 186 2.52 -5.82 -1.03
CA TYR A 186 1.07 -6.00 -1.20
C TYR A 186 0.80 -7.33 -1.89
N CYS A 187 0.01 -8.21 -1.27
CA CYS A 187 -0.43 -9.44 -1.92
C CYS A 187 -1.44 -9.11 -3.05
N PRO A 188 -1.16 -9.46 -4.32
CA PRO A 188 -2.00 -9.13 -5.47
C PRO A 188 -3.35 -9.85 -5.47
N VAL A 189 -3.54 -10.85 -4.59
CA VAL A 189 -4.83 -11.52 -4.36
C VAL A 189 -5.49 -10.98 -3.08
N GLY A 190 -4.79 -11.10 -1.96
CA GLY A 190 -5.36 -10.83 -0.64
C GLY A 190 -5.70 -9.36 -0.40
N PHE A 191 -4.97 -8.42 -0.99
CA PHE A 191 -5.24 -6.99 -0.81
C PHE A 191 -6.55 -6.57 -1.47
N GLY A 192 -6.76 -7.00 -2.72
CA GLY A 192 -8.03 -6.78 -3.42
C GLY A 192 -9.21 -7.42 -2.68
N ARG A 193 -9.08 -8.69 -2.27
CA ARG A 193 -10.13 -9.42 -1.54
C ARG A 193 -10.54 -8.76 -0.23
N ARG A 194 -9.61 -8.14 0.50
CA ARG A 194 -9.92 -7.38 1.74
C ARG A 194 -10.59 -6.03 1.44
N THR A 195 -10.31 -5.44 0.29
CA THR A 195 -10.81 -4.11 -0.10
C THR A 195 -12.22 -4.18 -0.68
N ASP A 196 -12.48 -5.19 -1.50
CA ASP A 196 -13.77 -5.46 -2.14
C ASP A 196 -14.04 -6.98 -2.13
N PRO A 197 -14.61 -7.53 -1.03
CA PRO A 197 -14.80 -8.98 -0.91
C PRO A 197 -15.65 -9.62 -2.02
N ASN A 198 -16.54 -8.87 -2.66
CA ASN A 198 -17.43 -9.38 -3.71
C ASN A 198 -16.75 -9.39 -5.10
N GLY A 199 -15.70 -8.57 -5.27
CA GLY A 199 -14.97 -8.39 -6.52
C GLY A 199 -15.76 -7.59 -7.56
N ASP A 200 -16.65 -6.70 -7.14
CA ASP A 200 -17.46 -5.86 -8.03
C ASP A 200 -16.58 -4.93 -8.87
N TYR A 201 -15.47 -4.45 -8.30
CA TYR A 201 -14.43 -3.69 -9.00
C TYR A 201 -13.81 -4.51 -10.15
N ILE A 202 -13.50 -5.79 -9.90
CA ILE A 202 -12.98 -6.68 -10.94
C ILE A 202 -14.03 -6.90 -12.04
N ARG A 203 -15.30 -7.14 -11.68
CA ARG A 203 -16.37 -7.36 -12.67
C ARG A 203 -16.63 -6.14 -13.55
N ARG A 204 -16.38 -4.95 -13.02
CA ARG A 204 -16.52 -3.68 -13.73
C ARG A 204 -15.43 -3.52 -14.79
N TYR A 205 -14.16 -3.65 -14.40
CA TYR A 205 -13.03 -3.37 -15.29
C TYR A 205 -12.57 -4.59 -16.11
N LEU A 206 -12.88 -5.80 -15.66
CA LEU A 206 -12.59 -7.06 -16.36
C LEU A 206 -13.90 -7.84 -16.62
N PRO A 207 -14.76 -7.40 -17.56
CA PRO A 207 -16.03 -8.06 -17.86
C PRO A 207 -15.92 -9.55 -18.20
N VAL A 208 -14.78 -9.99 -18.73
CA VAL A 208 -14.49 -11.41 -19.04
C VAL A 208 -14.56 -12.31 -17.79
N LEU A 209 -14.30 -11.75 -16.60
CA LEU A 209 -14.37 -12.47 -15.33
C LEU A 209 -15.73 -12.32 -14.62
N ARG A 210 -16.72 -11.64 -15.22
CA ARG A 210 -17.99 -11.32 -14.56
C ARG A 210 -18.78 -12.54 -14.07
N GLY A 211 -18.58 -13.71 -14.69
CA GLY A 211 -19.24 -14.96 -14.30
C GLY A 211 -18.63 -15.68 -13.09
N TYR A 212 -17.44 -15.28 -12.63
CA TYR A 212 -16.75 -15.98 -11.55
C TYR A 212 -17.40 -15.73 -10.18
N PRO A 213 -17.61 -16.74 -9.32
CA PRO A 213 -18.03 -16.53 -7.93
C PRO A 213 -17.01 -15.66 -7.16
N ALA A 214 -17.47 -14.88 -6.18
CA ALA A 214 -16.60 -14.02 -5.35
C ALA A 214 -15.44 -14.79 -4.70
N LYS A 215 -15.64 -16.07 -4.36
CA LYS A 215 -14.61 -16.97 -3.84
C LYS A 215 -13.36 -17.07 -4.74
N TYR A 216 -13.53 -16.99 -6.07
CA TYR A 216 -12.47 -17.22 -7.06
C TYR A 216 -12.15 -15.97 -7.89
N ILE A 217 -12.87 -14.86 -7.73
CA ILE A 217 -12.73 -13.67 -8.59
C ILE A 217 -11.33 -13.04 -8.52
N TYR A 218 -10.62 -13.20 -7.39
CA TYR A 218 -9.27 -12.68 -7.17
C TYR A 218 -8.16 -13.68 -7.54
N ASP A 219 -8.49 -14.95 -7.69
CA ASP A 219 -7.59 -16.07 -7.93
C ASP A 219 -8.26 -17.14 -8.83
N PRO A 220 -8.70 -16.76 -10.05
CA PRO A 220 -9.57 -17.59 -10.89
C PRO A 220 -8.88 -18.86 -11.40
N TRP A 221 -7.55 -18.91 -11.37
CA TRP A 221 -6.77 -20.12 -11.66
C TRP A 221 -6.98 -21.24 -10.64
N ASN A 222 -7.47 -20.93 -9.43
CA ASN A 222 -7.86 -21.91 -8.42
C ASN A 222 -9.29 -22.44 -8.60
N ALA A 223 -10.05 -21.92 -9.57
CA ALA A 223 -11.42 -22.37 -9.82
C ALA A 223 -11.42 -23.71 -10.57
N PRO A 224 -12.22 -24.71 -10.14
CA PRO A 224 -12.43 -25.95 -10.87
C PRO A 224 -12.93 -25.70 -12.30
N GLU A 225 -12.61 -26.60 -13.24
CA GLU A 225 -13.03 -26.45 -14.64
C GLU A 225 -14.55 -26.27 -14.81
N SER A 226 -15.36 -26.92 -13.97
CA SER A 226 -16.82 -26.76 -13.97
C SER A 226 -17.25 -25.31 -13.70
N ILE A 227 -16.57 -24.63 -12.77
CA ILE A 227 -16.80 -23.21 -12.46
C ILE A 227 -16.32 -22.32 -13.60
N GLN A 228 -15.16 -22.61 -14.21
CA GLN A 228 -14.65 -21.85 -15.36
C GLN A 228 -15.61 -21.93 -16.56
N LYS A 229 -16.11 -23.15 -16.86
CA LYS A 229 -17.12 -23.40 -17.90
C LYS A 229 -18.42 -22.65 -17.60
N ALA A 230 -18.92 -22.71 -16.37
CA ALA A 230 -20.12 -21.98 -15.96
C ALA A 230 -19.95 -20.46 -16.05
N ALA A 231 -18.77 -19.94 -15.72
CA ALA A 231 -18.42 -18.53 -15.86
C ALA A 231 -18.17 -18.08 -17.30
N LYS A 232 -18.16 -19.03 -18.27
CA LYS A 232 -17.85 -18.81 -19.69
C LYS A 232 -16.49 -18.15 -19.92
N CYS A 233 -15.52 -18.45 -19.05
CA CYS A 233 -14.16 -17.94 -19.15
C CYS A 233 -13.19 -19.01 -18.66
N ILE A 234 -12.40 -19.57 -19.59
CA ILE A 234 -11.36 -20.56 -19.30
C ILE A 234 -10.02 -19.84 -19.10
N ILE A 235 -9.37 -20.09 -17.97
CA ILE A 235 -8.08 -19.48 -17.63
C ILE A 235 -6.97 -20.10 -18.48
N GLY A 236 -6.17 -19.23 -19.10
CA GLY A 236 -5.19 -19.57 -20.14
C GLY A 236 -5.74 -19.46 -21.57
N VAL A 237 -7.04 -19.26 -21.76
CA VAL A 237 -7.67 -19.06 -23.08
C VAL A 237 -8.33 -17.69 -23.16
N ASN A 238 -9.33 -17.43 -22.32
CA ASN A 238 -10.10 -16.18 -22.34
C ASN A 238 -9.48 -15.09 -21.43
N TYR A 239 -8.81 -15.51 -20.36
CA TYR A 239 -8.07 -14.65 -19.44
C TYR A 239 -6.73 -15.33 -19.10
N PRO A 240 -5.60 -14.61 -19.04
CA PRO A 240 -4.29 -15.23 -18.89
C PRO A 240 -4.11 -15.95 -17.55
N LYS A 241 -3.22 -16.96 -17.53
CA LYS A 241 -2.71 -17.54 -16.28
C LYS A 241 -1.83 -16.52 -15.55
N PRO A 242 -1.69 -16.60 -14.22
CA PRO A 242 -0.73 -15.79 -13.47
C PRO A 242 0.66 -15.85 -14.10
N MET A 243 1.23 -14.69 -14.40
CA MET A 243 2.56 -14.60 -15.02
C MET A 243 3.70 -15.00 -14.08
N VAL A 244 3.44 -15.06 -12.77
CA VAL A 244 4.39 -15.44 -11.71
C VAL A 244 3.69 -16.18 -10.58
N ASN A 245 4.44 -16.97 -9.80
CA ASN A 245 4.00 -17.43 -8.49
C ASN A 245 4.34 -16.35 -7.44
N HIS A 246 3.33 -15.66 -6.93
CA HIS A 246 3.51 -14.56 -5.97
C HIS A 246 4.29 -14.97 -4.70
N ALA A 247 4.03 -16.16 -4.15
CA ALA A 247 4.68 -16.58 -2.90
C ALA A 247 6.19 -16.79 -3.09
N GLU A 248 6.58 -17.35 -4.23
CA GLU A 248 7.99 -17.56 -4.58
C GLU A 248 8.67 -16.25 -4.98
N ALA A 249 8.04 -15.47 -5.86
CA ALA A 249 8.56 -14.22 -6.37
C ALA A 249 8.79 -13.20 -5.23
N SER A 250 7.78 -12.98 -4.40
CA SER A 250 7.90 -12.03 -3.28
C SER A 250 8.93 -12.46 -2.24
N ARG A 251 9.01 -13.76 -1.92
CA ARG A 251 10.05 -14.28 -1.02
C ARG A 251 11.45 -14.03 -1.57
N LEU A 252 11.68 -14.31 -2.85
CA LEU A 252 12.96 -14.06 -3.52
C LEU A 252 13.29 -12.56 -3.53
N ASN A 253 12.33 -11.72 -3.91
CA ASN A 253 12.53 -10.28 -4.03
C ASN A 253 12.77 -9.59 -2.69
N ILE A 254 12.12 -10.04 -1.61
CA ILE A 254 12.40 -9.57 -0.24
C ILE A 254 13.84 -9.89 0.16
N GLU A 255 14.34 -11.09 -0.17
CA GLU A 255 15.73 -11.46 0.10
C GLU A 255 16.72 -10.64 -0.75
N ARG A 256 16.42 -10.40 -2.04
CA ARG A 256 17.20 -9.49 -2.89
C ARG A 256 17.31 -8.08 -2.28
N MET A 257 16.19 -7.50 -1.85
CA MET A 257 16.17 -6.19 -1.19
C MET A 257 16.99 -6.17 0.09
N LYS A 258 16.86 -7.23 0.92
CA LYS A 258 17.64 -7.37 2.15
C LYS A 258 19.14 -7.38 1.87
N GLN A 259 19.59 -8.12 0.87
CA GLN A 259 21.00 -8.17 0.48
C GLN A 259 21.52 -6.80 0.01
N ILE A 260 20.74 -6.09 -0.80
CA ILE A 260 21.08 -4.73 -1.27
C ILE A 260 21.26 -3.79 -0.07
N TYR A 261 20.29 -3.74 0.85
CA TYR A 261 20.36 -2.85 2.01
C TYR A 261 21.45 -3.24 3.02
N GLN A 262 21.78 -4.53 3.15
CA GLN A 262 22.91 -4.99 3.95
C GLN A 262 24.25 -4.54 3.35
N GLN A 263 24.39 -4.53 2.02
CA GLN A 263 25.60 -4.02 1.36
C GLN A 263 25.73 -2.50 1.51
N LEU A 264 24.62 -1.76 1.43
CA LEU A 264 24.59 -0.31 1.63
C LEU A 264 24.94 0.10 3.06
N SER A 265 24.47 -0.61 4.08
CA SER A 265 24.80 -0.30 5.49
C SER A 265 26.28 -0.54 5.80
N ARG A 266 26.86 -1.61 5.23
CA ARG A 266 28.30 -1.86 5.28
C ARG A 266 29.10 -0.75 4.61
N TYR A 267 28.62 -0.22 3.48
CA TYR A 267 29.27 0.88 2.76
C TYR A 267 29.17 2.24 3.50
N ARG A 268 28.09 2.48 4.24
CA ARG A 268 27.86 3.74 4.98
C ARG A 268 28.47 3.77 6.38
N GLY A 269 29.20 2.72 6.81
CA GLY A 269 29.82 2.67 8.14
C GLY A 269 28.83 2.74 9.31
N LEU A 270 27.54 2.53 9.06
CA LEU A 270 26.47 2.60 10.05
C LEU A 270 25.98 1.18 10.34
N GLY A 271 26.60 0.58 11.36
CA GLY A 271 26.07 -0.60 12.04
C GLY A 271 24.80 -0.26 12.82
N LEU A 272 23.68 -0.06 12.12
CA LEU A 272 22.35 -0.07 12.72
C LEU A 272 21.41 -0.85 11.79
N LEU A 273 21.40 -2.16 11.94
CA LEU A 273 20.21 -2.94 11.62
C LEU A 273 19.83 -3.78 12.83
N ALA A 274 18.64 -3.44 13.30
CA ALA A 274 17.84 -4.15 14.26
C ALA A 274 17.88 -5.67 14.03
N THR A 275 17.95 -6.37 15.15
CA THR A 275 17.69 -7.80 15.24
C THR A 275 16.42 -8.18 14.50
N VAL A 276 16.55 -9.13 13.58
CA VAL A 276 15.44 -9.79 12.89
C VAL A 276 14.74 -10.71 13.91
N PRO A 277 13.44 -10.54 14.22
CA PRO A 277 12.71 -11.57 14.94
C PRO A 277 12.44 -12.72 13.96
N SER A 278 13.18 -13.81 14.09
CA SER A 278 12.81 -15.10 13.53
C SER A 278 11.67 -15.68 14.39
N ASN A 279 10.43 -15.66 13.89
CA ASN A 279 9.35 -16.42 14.50
C ASN A 279 8.80 -17.45 13.48
N PRO A 280 8.81 -18.77 13.78
CA PRO A 280 8.45 -19.81 12.80
C PRO A 280 6.95 -20.06 12.60
N ASN A 281 6.04 -19.32 13.26
CA ASN A 281 4.61 -19.58 13.17
C ASN A 281 3.85 -18.40 12.56
N GLY A 282 3.36 -18.60 11.34
CA GLY A 282 2.46 -17.69 10.64
C GLY A 282 1.11 -17.60 11.34
N ASN A 283 0.79 -16.40 11.84
CA ASN A 283 -0.59 -15.95 11.95
C ASN A 283 -0.60 -14.42 11.85
N GLY A 284 -0.78 -13.90 10.63
CA GLY A 284 -0.73 -12.48 10.33
C GLY A 284 -2.01 -11.77 10.73
N ASN A 285 -2.00 -11.14 11.91
CA ASN A 285 -3.01 -10.15 12.26
C ASN A 285 -2.56 -8.78 11.70
N GLY A 286 -3.01 -8.48 10.47
CA GLY A 286 -2.71 -7.23 9.78
C GLY A 286 -3.47 -6.05 10.38
N GLY A 287 -2.97 -5.52 11.50
CA GLY A 287 -3.41 -4.25 12.06
C GLY A 287 -2.99 -3.08 11.17
N LEU A 288 -3.97 -2.32 10.67
CA LEU A 288 -3.73 -0.99 10.09
C LEU A 288 -3.06 -0.11 11.16
N MET A 289 -1.86 0.40 10.90
CA MET A 289 -1.24 1.41 11.76
C MET A 289 -0.91 2.67 10.97
N GLY A 290 -1.46 3.78 11.47
CA GLY A 290 -1.10 5.14 11.09
C GLY A 290 0.23 5.55 11.72
N TYR A 291 0.84 6.54 11.10
CA TYR A 291 2.10 7.14 11.52
C TYR A 291 1.83 8.38 12.40
N SER A 292 2.42 8.41 13.60
CA SER A 292 2.50 9.56 14.51
C SER A 292 3.88 10.24 14.39
N PRO A 293 3.98 11.58 14.30
CA PRO A 293 5.26 12.26 14.37
C PRO A 293 5.56 12.76 15.81
N GLY A 294 6.77 12.45 16.27
CA GLY A 294 7.65 13.29 17.09
C GLY A 294 7.14 13.78 18.45
N GLU A 295 7.60 13.14 19.53
CA GLU A 295 7.72 13.82 20.82
C GLU A 295 8.82 14.89 20.76
N SER A 296 8.49 16.03 21.33
CA SER A 296 9.29 17.24 21.47
C SER A 296 10.57 17.03 22.29
N ILE A 297 11.72 17.33 21.70
CA ILE A 297 12.97 17.60 22.43
C ILE A 297 12.96 19.07 22.84
N SER A 298 12.92 19.31 24.14
CA SER A 298 12.96 20.64 24.75
C SER A 298 14.35 20.91 25.32
N GLY A 299 14.98 22.00 24.87
CA GLY A 299 15.71 22.96 25.72
C GLY A 299 17.15 22.64 26.15
N CYS A 300 18.10 23.37 25.56
CA CYS A 300 19.40 23.69 26.14
C CYS A 300 19.25 24.67 27.32
N GLY A 301 20.00 24.48 28.40
CA GLY A 301 20.14 25.42 29.52
C GLY A 301 21.24 24.99 30.50
N SER A 302 22.33 25.75 30.54
CA SER A 302 23.48 25.56 31.42
C SER A 302 23.28 26.20 32.81
N THR A 303 24.08 25.72 33.78
CA THR A 303 24.51 26.32 35.08
C THR A 303 23.79 25.93 36.38
N GLY A 304 24.60 25.62 37.40
CA GLY A 304 24.27 25.83 38.83
C GLY A 304 24.13 24.56 39.68
N GLY A 305 25.13 24.24 40.51
CA GLY A 305 25.07 23.16 41.49
C GLY A 305 24.32 23.55 42.78
N HIS A 306 23.79 22.54 43.49
CA HIS A 306 24.00 22.30 44.93
C HIS A 306 23.02 21.24 45.49
N LEU A 307 23.59 20.22 46.14
CA LEU A 307 23.20 19.53 47.38
C LEU A 307 21.73 19.11 47.65
N PHE A 308 21.57 17.78 47.72
CA PHE A 308 20.64 16.94 48.52
C PHE A 308 20.34 17.45 49.95
N PRO A 309 19.22 17.06 50.62
CA PRO A 309 18.96 15.66 51.02
C PRO A 309 17.51 15.10 51.14
N ALA A 310 17.45 13.76 51.01
CA ALA A 310 16.73 12.70 51.76
C ALA A 310 15.17 12.61 51.85
N SER A 311 14.64 11.55 51.18
CA SER A 311 13.81 10.39 51.67
C SER A 311 12.43 10.56 52.34
N PRO A 312 11.60 9.48 52.47
CA PRO A 312 11.22 8.42 51.51
C PRO A 312 9.71 8.03 51.53
N GLY A 313 9.26 7.19 50.57
CA GLY A 313 8.18 6.22 50.79
C GLY A 313 7.10 6.09 49.70
N ALA A 314 7.03 4.93 49.02
CA ALA A 314 5.83 4.08 48.90
C ALA A 314 6.04 2.97 47.84
N GLN A 315 5.67 1.76 48.23
CA GLN A 315 5.84 0.46 47.56
C GLN A 315 4.93 0.28 46.34
N LEU A 316 5.37 -0.48 45.33
CA LEU A 316 4.50 -1.12 44.34
C LEU A 316 4.66 -2.64 44.41
N GLY A 317 3.53 -3.33 44.62
CA GLY A 317 3.42 -4.77 44.71
C GLY A 317 3.39 -5.46 43.34
N THR A 318 3.91 -6.69 43.35
CA THR A 318 3.90 -7.68 42.27
C THR A 318 2.53 -8.37 42.15
N GLY A 319 2.17 -8.77 40.92
CA GLY A 319 0.98 -9.56 40.65
C GLY A 319 1.06 -10.23 39.28
N ASP A 320 1.50 -11.49 39.28
CA ASP A 320 1.49 -12.40 38.13
C ASP A 320 0.06 -12.81 37.75
N GLY A 321 -0.19 -12.95 36.44
CA GLY A 321 -1.44 -13.44 35.89
C GLY A 321 -1.20 -14.30 34.65
N HIS A 322 -1.07 -15.61 34.87
CA HIS A 322 -1.06 -16.66 33.85
C HIS A 322 -2.31 -16.60 32.95
N THR A 323 -2.15 -16.78 31.63
CA THR A 323 -3.25 -17.13 30.73
C THR A 323 -2.94 -18.44 30.01
N VAL A 324 -3.88 -19.37 30.11
CA VAL A 324 -3.87 -20.75 29.62
C VAL A 324 -4.07 -20.78 28.09
N VAL A 325 -3.28 -21.62 27.42
CA VAL A 325 -3.34 -21.90 25.98
C VAL A 325 -4.30 -23.06 25.73
N GLN A 326 -5.22 -22.91 24.77
CA GLN A 326 -6.08 -23.98 24.27
C GLN A 326 -5.84 -24.18 22.75
N PRO A 327 -5.49 -25.39 22.28
CA PRO A 327 -5.19 -25.63 20.87
C PRO A 327 -6.42 -26.10 20.07
N CYS A 328 -6.58 -25.60 18.85
CA CYS A 328 -7.54 -26.13 17.88
C CYS A 328 -6.94 -27.36 17.17
N ALA A 329 -7.51 -28.54 17.43
CA ALA A 329 -7.19 -29.78 16.75
C ALA A 329 -8.12 -30.03 15.56
N LEU A 330 -7.55 -30.65 14.52
CA LEU A 330 -8.20 -31.30 13.39
C LEU A 330 -9.09 -32.46 13.86
N GLY A 331 -10.18 -32.72 13.12
CA GLY A 331 -10.98 -33.93 13.28
C GLY A 331 -11.89 -34.17 12.08
N ASP A 332 -11.48 -35.10 11.23
CA ASP A 332 -12.37 -35.84 10.33
C ASP A 332 -13.23 -36.82 11.15
N SER A 333 -14.50 -36.99 10.79
CA SER A 333 -15.13 -38.29 10.44
C SER A 333 -16.67 -38.27 10.53
N HIS A 334 -17.28 -38.56 9.38
CA HIS A 334 -18.41 -39.44 9.07
C HIS A 334 -19.52 -39.85 10.08
N THR A 335 -20.73 -39.90 9.48
CA THR A 335 -21.88 -40.82 9.67
C THR A 335 -22.89 -40.60 10.80
N GLY A 336 -24.19 -40.66 10.43
CA GLY A 336 -25.26 -41.13 11.33
C GLY A 336 -26.60 -40.42 11.18
N ALA A 337 -27.57 -41.09 10.57
CA ALA A 337 -28.93 -40.63 10.28
C ALA A 337 -29.87 -40.44 11.49
N SER A 338 -31.00 -39.75 11.23
CA SER A 338 -32.40 -40.07 11.66
C SER A 338 -33.08 -39.20 12.75
N GLY A 339 -34.34 -38.79 12.45
CA GLY A 339 -35.43 -38.51 13.41
C GLY A 339 -35.66 -37.03 13.76
N ILE A 340 -36.63 -36.29 13.19
CA ILE A 340 -38.10 -36.25 13.45
C ILE A 340 -38.52 -35.45 14.71
N GLN A 341 -39.56 -34.61 14.49
CA GLN A 341 -40.48 -33.88 15.43
C GLN A 341 -39.96 -32.58 16.05
N GLN A 342 -40.51 -31.39 15.73
CA GLN A 342 -41.85 -30.77 15.92
C GLN A 342 -41.96 -29.93 17.20
N GLN A 343 -42.40 -28.68 16.96
CA GLN A 343 -43.17 -27.75 17.80
C GLN A 343 -42.49 -27.08 19.00
N GLY A 344 -42.73 -25.77 19.06
CA GLY A 344 -42.29 -24.80 20.05
C GLY A 344 -42.19 -23.42 19.43
#